data_AF-A0A7K3KLX4-F1
#
_entry.id   AF-A0A7K3KLX4-F1
#
_cell.length_a   1.000
_cell.length_b   1.000
_cell.length_c   1.000
_cell.angle_alpha   90.00
_cell.angle_beta   90.00
_cell.angle_gamma   90.00
#
_symmetry.space_group_name_H-M   'P 1'
#
loop_
_entity.id
_entity.type
_entity.pdbx_description
1 polymer ?
#
loop_
_entity_poly.entity_id
_entity_poly.type
_entity_poly.pdbx_seq_one_letter_code
_entity_poly.pdbx_strand_id
1 'polypeptide(L)'
;MEQMMTNRSQAVRAVLLAVVTVLLGAALSLAATTPAHAAAGSWRQDNTGWWYAYDNGGYARNGWEQVGGKWYHFDRFGYMDTGWELVGGVWYWLGSDGAMRTGWYSVDGEWQWSDSSGVWHPNTWVQSGGRWWYQWADGTYPTSGWQLIGGKWYHFDGAGYMQTGWLSKGGQWYYLEGSGAMASGWKQVGGTWYYLEPSGAMATGWKQLGDTWYFLRADGSMVANAWVGGTYWMGSSGAMATSEWVDSGRYYVDPDGEWVEGHQPIIAPVTPASDFDYAVGDYILNGEVRTGAVPSGYTKMFGCMLSDNAALTYTEGVCDKGMVNERGFDCGHGVYITGYHGSRDDTVVLPDEIDGLPVVYASVPLWGGLLDASRCASLKLLNTGVVVQLELGGNPALCGVKAYGFERSGGDSARAGYVDFASAPNLSLLFVNSELPSKIDLNAGSLELFGCPYPDIASLIVGDAPKLRELYVGYVGSSGLSSESIRLGACPELRFLTVGTVDLSGFTKADYPNLIEVNGQAV
;
A
#
# COMPACT_ATOMS: atom_id res chain seq x y z
N MET A 1 53.83 18.91 -20.30
CA MET A 1 52.51 19.31 -19.75
C MET A 1 51.40 19.23 -20.79
N GLU A 2 51.65 19.49 -22.09
CA GLU A 2 50.66 19.23 -23.15
C GLU A 2 50.43 17.75 -23.48
N GLN A 3 51.43 16.86 -23.33
CA GLN A 3 51.24 15.40 -23.52
C GLN A 3 50.41 14.71 -22.42
N MET A 4 50.25 15.32 -21.23
CA MET A 4 49.37 14.80 -20.16
C MET A 4 47.89 15.11 -20.41
N MET A 5 47.59 16.13 -21.21
CA MET A 5 46.21 16.53 -21.54
C MET A 5 45.64 15.72 -22.72
N THR A 6 46.49 15.18 -23.60
CA THR A 6 46.04 14.39 -24.76
C THR A 6 45.58 12.98 -24.37
N ASN A 7 46.21 12.34 -23.37
CA ASN A 7 45.79 11.02 -22.86
C ASN A 7 44.53 11.05 -21.99
N ARG A 8 44.13 12.22 -21.46
CA ARG A 8 42.89 12.36 -20.68
C ARG A 8 41.62 12.25 -21.53
N SER A 9 41.71 12.46 -22.85
CA SER A 9 40.54 12.39 -23.75
C SER A 9 40.24 11.00 -24.32
N GLN A 10 41.18 10.05 -24.25
CA GLN A 10 40.95 8.67 -24.70
C GLN A 10 40.35 7.78 -23.60
N ALA A 11 40.66 8.03 -22.32
CA ALA A 11 40.06 7.30 -21.20
C ALA A 11 38.57 7.61 -21.00
N VAL A 12 38.13 8.83 -21.32
CA VAL A 12 36.72 9.26 -21.18
C VAL A 12 35.81 8.72 -22.30
N ARG A 13 36.38 8.29 -23.44
CA ARG A 13 35.60 7.73 -24.56
C ARG A 13 35.36 6.22 -24.50
N ALA A 14 35.99 5.50 -23.57
CA ALA A 14 35.80 4.05 -23.42
C ALA A 14 34.69 3.66 -22.42
N VAL A 15 34.06 4.62 -21.74
CA VAL A 15 33.11 4.35 -20.64
C VAL A 15 31.64 4.32 -21.09
N LEU A 16 31.35 4.53 -22.39
CA LEU A 16 29.98 4.68 -22.89
C LEU A 16 29.39 3.44 -23.59
N LEU A 17 29.86 2.22 -23.27
CA LEU A 17 29.21 1.00 -23.74
C LEU A 17 29.52 -0.24 -22.88
N ALA A 18 28.94 -0.35 -21.68
CA ALA A 18 28.71 -1.64 -21.02
C ALA A 18 27.80 -1.47 -19.79
N VAL A 19 26.52 -1.17 -20.03
CA VAL A 19 25.44 -1.50 -19.09
C VAL A 19 24.45 -2.35 -19.89
N VAL A 20 24.23 -3.60 -19.45
CA VAL A 20 22.97 -4.39 -19.48
C VAL A 20 23.29 -5.89 -19.24
N THR A 21 22.98 -6.34 -18.00
CA THR A 21 22.58 -7.70 -17.51
C THR A 21 23.45 -8.94 -17.81
N VAL A 22 23.71 -9.86 -16.85
CA VAL A 22 22.74 -10.85 -16.33
C VAL A 22 23.15 -11.38 -14.94
N LEU A 23 22.13 -11.59 -14.08
CA LEU A 23 22.15 -12.32 -12.81
C LEU A 23 22.08 -13.86 -13.01
N LEU A 24 22.54 -14.59 -11.98
CA LEU A 24 22.30 -16.01 -11.67
C LEU A 24 23.12 -17.10 -12.38
N GLY A 25 23.91 -17.81 -11.55
CA GLY A 25 23.81 -19.27 -11.48
C GLY A 25 24.83 -20.08 -12.27
N ALA A 26 26.00 -20.34 -11.67
CA ALA A 26 26.71 -21.59 -11.89
C ALA A 26 27.51 -21.94 -10.64
N ALA A 27 26.95 -22.83 -9.83
CA ALA A 27 27.71 -23.62 -8.87
C ALA A 27 28.74 -24.43 -9.66
N LEU A 28 30.01 -24.02 -9.60
CA LEU A 28 31.11 -24.83 -10.11
C LEU A 28 31.66 -25.65 -8.94
N SER A 29 31.61 -26.96 -9.11
CA SER A 29 32.09 -27.98 -8.18
C SER A 29 33.48 -27.65 -7.61
N LEU A 30 33.59 -27.50 -6.29
CA LEU A 30 34.86 -27.61 -5.59
C LEU A 30 35.33 -29.07 -5.66
N ALA A 31 36.20 -29.37 -6.62
CA ALA A 31 37.29 -30.28 -6.31
C ALA A 31 38.26 -29.47 -5.45
N ALA A 32 38.32 -29.73 -4.15
CA ALA A 32 39.35 -29.20 -3.28
C ALA A 32 40.70 -29.81 -3.72
N THR A 33 41.35 -29.18 -4.69
CA THR A 33 42.79 -29.36 -4.86
C THR A 33 43.46 -28.67 -3.68
N THR A 34 44.18 -29.46 -2.90
CA THR A 34 45.12 -28.96 -1.89
C THR A 34 45.89 -27.76 -2.46
N PRO A 35 46.10 -26.66 -1.71
CA PRO A 35 46.88 -25.54 -2.20
C PRO A 35 48.24 -26.07 -2.63
N ALA A 36 48.61 -25.81 -3.89
CA ALA A 36 49.91 -26.17 -4.41
C ALA A 36 50.97 -25.63 -3.44
N HIS A 37 51.79 -26.52 -2.90
CA HIS A 37 52.95 -26.12 -2.12
C HIS A 37 53.75 -25.11 -2.96
N ALA A 38 54.02 -23.93 -2.40
CA ALA A 38 54.97 -22.98 -2.95
C ALA A 38 56.23 -23.75 -3.36
N ALA A 39 56.58 -23.72 -4.65
CA ALA A 39 57.76 -24.44 -5.10
C ALA A 39 59.00 -23.82 -4.44
N ALA A 40 59.76 -24.63 -3.71
CA ALA A 40 61.02 -24.20 -3.12
C ALA A 40 61.95 -23.68 -4.22
N GLY A 41 62.58 -22.53 -3.98
CA GLY A 41 63.29 -21.79 -4.99
C GLY A 41 64.00 -20.56 -4.42
N SER A 42 64.57 -19.77 -5.31
CA SER A 42 65.37 -18.58 -4.98
C SER A 42 65.06 -17.43 -5.93
N TRP A 43 65.00 -16.22 -5.37
CA TRP A 43 64.97 -15.00 -6.16
C TRP A 43 66.28 -14.81 -6.93
N ARG A 44 66.16 -14.36 -8.18
CA ARG A 44 67.25 -14.05 -9.10
C ARG A 44 66.97 -12.70 -9.76
N GLN A 45 68.01 -12.02 -10.21
CA GLN A 45 67.89 -10.72 -10.84
C GLN A 45 68.90 -10.58 -11.98
N ASP A 46 68.50 -9.91 -13.05
CA ASP A 46 69.36 -9.45 -14.13
C ASP A 46 69.04 -7.98 -14.46
N ASN A 47 69.53 -7.50 -15.61
CA ASN A 47 69.28 -6.12 -16.05
C ASN A 47 67.82 -5.87 -16.47
N THR A 48 67.02 -6.93 -16.66
CA THR A 48 65.63 -6.85 -17.07
C THR A 48 64.72 -6.79 -15.86
N GLY A 49 64.97 -7.60 -14.83
CA GLY A 49 64.16 -7.61 -13.62
C GLY A 49 64.44 -8.76 -12.67
N TRP A 50 63.55 -8.91 -11.69
CA TRP A 50 63.57 -10.02 -10.74
C TRP A 50 62.73 -11.19 -11.26
N TRP A 51 63.15 -12.42 -11.00
CA TRP A 51 62.31 -13.62 -11.19
C TRP A 51 62.52 -14.61 -10.05
N TYR A 52 61.59 -15.55 -9.91
CA TYR A 52 61.70 -16.61 -8.91
C TYR A 52 62.02 -17.95 -9.60
N ALA A 53 63.22 -18.47 -9.36
CA ALA A 53 63.70 -19.72 -9.92
C ALA A 53 63.44 -20.88 -8.96
N TYR A 54 62.78 -21.93 -9.44
CA TYR A 54 62.50 -23.13 -8.67
C TYR A 54 63.72 -24.04 -8.61
N ASP A 55 63.88 -24.78 -7.51
CA ASP A 55 65.00 -25.72 -7.33
C ASP A 55 65.01 -26.86 -8.36
N ASN A 56 63.86 -27.14 -8.98
CA ASN A 56 63.71 -28.13 -10.05
C ASN A 56 64.17 -27.62 -11.44
N GLY A 57 64.71 -26.41 -11.53
CA GLY A 57 65.21 -25.79 -12.77
C GLY A 57 64.17 -24.98 -13.56
N GLY A 58 62.90 -24.95 -13.14
CA GLY A 58 61.87 -24.06 -13.69
C GLY A 58 61.88 -22.66 -13.06
N TYR A 59 60.93 -21.81 -13.44
CA TYR A 59 60.73 -20.49 -12.84
C TYR A 59 59.27 -20.04 -12.93
N ALA A 60 58.86 -19.13 -12.03
CA ALA A 60 57.52 -18.53 -12.01
C ALA A 60 57.30 -17.63 -13.23
N ARG A 61 56.16 -17.78 -13.92
CA ARG A 61 55.82 -16.97 -15.09
C ARG A 61 54.32 -16.99 -15.38
N ASN A 62 53.85 -15.92 -16.02
CA ASN A 62 52.50 -15.79 -16.57
C ASN A 62 51.40 -16.02 -15.53
N GLY A 63 51.52 -15.38 -14.37
CA GLY A 63 50.52 -15.46 -13.32
C GLY A 63 51.05 -15.28 -11.90
N TRP A 64 50.18 -15.62 -10.95
CA TRP A 64 50.41 -15.48 -9.51
C TRP A 64 51.22 -16.63 -8.93
N GLU A 65 52.17 -16.33 -8.05
CA GLU A 65 52.90 -17.30 -7.24
C GLU A 65 53.00 -16.79 -5.79
N GLN A 66 52.81 -17.69 -4.82
CA GLN A 66 52.96 -17.37 -3.41
C GLN A 66 54.38 -17.75 -2.94
N VAL A 67 55.18 -16.76 -2.56
CA VAL A 67 56.56 -16.95 -2.09
C VAL A 67 56.70 -16.38 -0.69
N GLY A 68 57.13 -17.20 0.27
CA GLY A 68 57.34 -16.75 1.66
C GLY A 68 56.10 -16.14 2.33
N GLY A 69 54.91 -16.63 1.98
CA GLY A 69 53.62 -16.15 2.51
C GLY A 69 53.09 -14.86 1.87
N LYS A 70 53.79 -14.30 0.86
CA LYS A 70 53.34 -13.14 0.09
C LYS A 70 53.01 -13.54 -1.34
N TRP A 71 52.07 -12.84 -1.96
CA TRP A 71 51.70 -13.04 -3.36
C TRP A 71 52.48 -12.12 -4.28
N TYR A 72 52.94 -12.68 -5.40
CA TYR A 72 53.67 -11.99 -6.47
C TYR A 72 53.02 -12.36 -7.81
N HIS A 73 53.02 -11.43 -8.77
CA HIS A 73 52.61 -11.71 -10.14
C HIS A 73 53.84 -11.65 -11.05
N PHE A 74 53.86 -12.51 -12.06
CA PHE A 74 54.95 -12.59 -13.03
C PHE A 74 54.41 -12.47 -14.45
N ASP A 75 55.11 -11.68 -15.25
CA ASP A 75 54.80 -11.46 -16.65
C ASP A 75 54.96 -12.75 -17.48
N ARG A 76 54.60 -12.69 -18.77
CA ARG A 76 54.70 -13.84 -19.68
C ARG A 76 56.12 -14.41 -19.83
N PHE A 77 57.15 -13.63 -19.49
CA PHE A 77 58.56 -14.00 -19.59
C PHE A 77 59.14 -14.50 -18.26
N GLY A 78 58.42 -14.31 -17.16
CA GLY A 78 58.80 -14.71 -15.81
C GLY A 78 59.40 -13.60 -14.96
N TYR A 79 59.37 -12.35 -15.40
CA TYR A 79 59.80 -11.23 -14.58
C TYR A 79 58.68 -10.78 -13.66
N MET A 80 59.05 -10.44 -12.44
CA MET A 80 58.14 -10.01 -11.37
C MET A 80 57.58 -8.63 -11.66
N ASP A 81 56.26 -8.51 -11.60
CA ASP A 81 55.56 -7.25 -11.81
C ASP A 81 55.65 -6.35 -10.56
N THR A 82 55.58 -5.04 -10.78
CA THR A 82 55.49 -4.01 -9.73
C THR A 82 54.50 -2.93 -10.17
N GLY A 83 53.88 -2.24 -9.22
CA GLY A 83 52.87 -1.22 -9.49
C GLY A 83 51.47 -1.78 -9.74
N TRP A 84 50.66 -1.04 -10.49
CA TRP A 84 49.28 -1.42 -10.82
C TRP A 84 49.25 -2.51 -11.88
N GLU A 85 48.58 -3.63 -11.57
CA GLU A 85 48.44 -4.76 -12.49
C GLU A 85 46.96 -5.14 -12.65
N LEU A 86 46.50 -5.27 -13.90
CA LEU A 86 45.11 -5.61 -14.24
C LEU A 86 45.02 -7.08 -14.61
N VAL A 87 44.53 -7.91 -13.69
CA VAL A 87 44.39 -9.36 -13.91
C VAL A 87 42.92 -9.76 -13.85
N GLY A 88 42.42 -10.41 -14.90
CA GLY A 88 41.04 -10.91 -14.93
C GLY A 88 39.97 -9.81 -14.84
N GLY A 89 40.31 -8.57 -15.23
CA GLY A 89 39.40 -7.42 -15.21
C GLY A 89 39.36 -6.65 -13.89
N VAL A 90 40.19 -7.01 -12.91
CA VAL A 90 40.31 -6.29 -11.63
C VAL A 90 41.76 -5.88 -11.36
N TRP A 91 41.95 -4.76 -10.66
CA TRP A 91 43.27 -4.20 -10.41
C TRP A 91 43.87 -4.75 -9.11
N TYR A 92 45.19 -4.88 -9.10
CA TYR A 92 46.02 -5.21 -7.95
C TYR A 92 47.16 -4.19 -7.86
N TRP A 93 47.62 -3.91 -6.64
CA TRP A 93 48.82 -3.11 -6.42
C TRP A 93 49.95 -3.98 -5.88
N LEU A 94 51.03 -4.07 -6.64
CA LEU A 94 52.27 -4.73 -6.26
C LEU A 94 53.27 -3.67 -5.79
N GLY A 95 53.79 -3.82 -4.58
CA GLY A 95 54.77 -2.88 -4.05
C GLY A 95 56.05 -2.82 -4.90
N SER A 96 56.96 -1.90 -4.58
CA SER A 96 58.30 -1.87 -5.18
C SER A 96 59.11 -3.14 -4.91
N ASP A 97 58.72 -3.91 -3.88
CA ASP A 97 59.23 -5.24 -3.56
C ASP A 97 58.48 -6.37 -4.30
N GLY A 98 57.54 -6.06 -5.18
CA GLY A 98 56.68 -6.99 -5.94
C GLY A 98 55.57 -7.65 -5.14
N ALA A 99 55.53 -7.46 -3.82
CA ALA A 99 54.53 -8.08 -2.98
C ALA A 99 53.17 -7.39 -3.15
N MET A 100 52.13 -8.18 -3.39
CA MET A 100 50.74 -7.73 -3.46
C MET A 100 50.31 -7.08 -2.15
N ARG A 101 49.74 -5.88 -2.23
CA ARG A 101 49.20 -5.16 -1.07
C ARG A 101 47.74 -5.52 -0.82
N THR A 102 47.39 -5.62 0.45
CA THR A 102 46.03 -5.84 0.97
C THR A 102 45.77 -4.87 2.12
N GLY A 103 44.51 -4.53 2.37
CA GLY A 103 44.16 -3.50 3.35
C GLY A 103 44.63 -2.12 2.89
N TRP A 104 44.90 -1.22 3.84
CA TRP A 104 45.35 0.15 3.57
C TRP A 104 46.84 0.21 3.20
N TYR A 105 47.18 0.90 2.13
CA TYR A 105 48.55 1.21 1.70
C TYR A 105 48.61 2.59 1.04
N SER A 106 49.79 3.21 0.95
CA SER A 106 49.95 4.50 0.28
C SER A 106 50.65 4.35 -1.07
N VAL A 107 50.13 5.02 -2.09
CA VAL A 107 50.71 5.13 -3.44
C VAL A 107 50.87 6.61 -3.76
N ASP A 108 52.11 7.05 -3.98
CA ASP A 108 52.45 8.45 -4.30
C ASP A 108 51.88 9.51 -3.32
N GLY A 109 51.74 9.13 -2.03
CA GLY A 109 51.22 10.00 -0.97
C GLY A 109 49.70 9.93 -0.77
N GLU A 110 48.99 9.20 -1.61
CA GLU A 110 47.54 8.97 -1.49
C GLU A 110 47.28 7.61 -0.83
N TRP A 111 46.26 7.53 0.02
CA TRP A 111 45.84 6.27 0.65
C TRP A 111 44.96 5.47 -0.30
N GLN A 112 45.30 4.19 -0.46
CA GLN A 112 44.60 3.20 -1.26
C GLN A 112 44.18 2.04 -0.36
N TRP A 113 43.15 1.31 -0.79
CA TRP A 113 42.73 0.08 -0.13
C TRP A 113 42.49 -1.02 -1.16
N SER A 114 42.91 -2.22 -0.80
CA SER A 114 42.53 -3.46 -1.49
C SER A 114 41.94 -4.43 -0.48
N ASP A 115 41.06 -5.32 -0.93
CA ASP A 115 40.49 -6.33 -0.04
C ASP A 115 41.54 -7.39 0.38
N SER A 116 41.10 -8.38 1.16
CA SER A 116 41.99 -9.46 1.64
C SER A 116 42.54 -10.35 0.51
N SER A 117 41.97 -10.29 -0.69
CA SER A 117 42.49 -10.96 -1.90
C SER A 117 43.38 -10.07 -2.75
N GLY A 118 43.58 -8.80 -2.36
CA GLY A 118 44.42 -7.83 -3.06
C GLY A 118 43.71 -7.07 -4.17
N VAL A 119 42.43 -7.38 -4.41
CA VAL A 119 41.64 -6.73 -5.43
C VAL A 119 41.33 -5.30 -5.01
N TRP A 120 41.60 -4.37 -5.92
CA TRP A 120 41.23 -2.97 -5.84
C TRP A 120 39.92 -2.76 -6.60
N HIS A 121 38.96 -2.11 -5.94
CA HIS A 121 37.59 -1.94 -6.43
C HIS A 121 37.29 -0.46 -6.65
N PRO A 122 37.19 0.03 -7.90
CA PRO A 122 36.81 1.40 -8.16
C PRO A 122 35.33 1.63 -7.83
N ASN A 123 34.98 2.77 -7.24
CA ASN A 123 33.58 3.19 -7.00
C ASN A 123 32.76 2.14 -6.24
N THR A 124 33.29 1.66 -5.11
CA THR A 124 32.66 0.57 -4.36
C THR A 124 32.40 0.92 -2.90
N TRP A 125 31.41 0.23 -2.33
CA TRP A 125 31.20 0.19 -0.89
C TRP A 125 32.12 -0.86 -0.27
N VAL A 126 32.88 -0.46 0.73
CA VAL A 126 33.81 -1.33 1.46
C VAL A 126 33.38 -1.43 2.92
N GLN A 127 33.31 -2.65 3.43
CA GLN A 127 33.04 -2.90 4.85
C GLN A 127 34.35 -3.12 5.61
N SER A 128 34.55 -2.38 6.70
CA SER A 128 35.70 -2.52 7.59
C SER A 128 35.26 -2.31 9.04
N GLY A 129 35.60 -3.25 9.93
CA GLY A 129 35.23 -3.17 11.36
C GLY A 129 33.73 -3.08 11.61
N GLY A 130 32.90 -3.69 10.75
CA GLY A 130 31.44 -3.61 10.83
C GLY A 130 30.84 -2.30 10.34
N ARG A 131 31.65 -1.37 9.83
CA ARG A 131 31.24 -0.06 9.32
C ARG A 131 31.49 -0.01 7.81
N TRP A 132 30.73 0.83 7.11
CA TRP A 132 30.84 0.99 5.66
C TRP A 132 31.52 2.30 5.32
N TRP A 133 32.36 2.30 4.30
CA TRP A 133 32.91 3.50 3.66
C TRP A 133 32.86 3.32 2.13
N TYR A 134 33.07 4.40 1.38
CA TYR A 134 32.98 4.37 -0.08
C TYR A 134 34.30 4.77 -0.71
N GLN A 135 34.80 3.94 -1.62
CA GLN A 135 36.03 4.19 -2.37
C GLN A 135 35.69 4.71 -3.76
N TRP A 136 36.19 5.90 -4.12
CA TRP A 136 36.10 6.43 -5.47
C TRP A 136 37.08 5.72 -6.41
N ALA A 137 36.87 5.84 -7.72
CA ALA A 137 37.77 5.25 -8.73
C ALA A 137 39.20 5.82 -8.74
N ASP A 138 39.49 6.92 -8.05
CA ASP A 138 40.86 7.41 -7.86
C ASP A 138 41.50 6.90 -6.55
N GLY A 139 40.77 6.08 -5.79
CA GLY A 139 41.18 5.55 -4.51
C GLY A 139 40.84 6.45 -3.31
N THR A 140 40.40 7.69 -3.55
CA THR A 140 39.98 8.60 -2.48
C THR A 140 38.66 8.16 -1.86
N TYR A 141 38.27 8.76 -0.74
CA TYR A 141 37.02 8.47 -0.05
C TYR A 141 36.41 9.74 0.55
N PRO A 142 35.07 9.81 0.68
CA PRO A 142 34.42 10.98 1.26
C PRO A 142 34.63 11.02 2.77
N THR A 143 34.77 12.23 3.32
CA THR A 143 34.80 12.47 4.77
C THR A 143 33.90 13.66 5.12
N SER A 144 33.31 13.65 6.32
CA SER A 144 32.58 14.76 6.94
C SER A 144 31.47 15.41 6.08
N GLY A 145 30.74 14.65 5.27
CA GLY A 145 29.75 15.26 4.39
C GLY A 145 28.80 14.34 3.64
N TRP A 146 27.86 15.00 2.97
CA TRP A 146 26.85 14.40 2.11
C TRP A 146 27.44 13.99 0.76
N GLN A 147 27.06 12.82 0.26
CA GLN A 147 27.45 12.32 -1.05
C GLN A 147 26.26 11.68 -1.75
N LEU A 148 26.13 11.96 -3.06
CA LEU A 148 25.15 11.34 -3.92
C LEU A 148 25.81 10.15 -4.64
N ILE A 149 25.45 8.93 -4.23
CA ILE A 149 26.04 7.69 -4.75
C ILE A 149 24.92 6.81 -5.28
N GLY A 150 24.98 6.43 -6.55
CA GLY A 150 23.94 5.60 -7.18
C GLY A 150 22.53 6.20 -7.08
N GLY A 151 22.42 7.54 -7.15
CA GLY A 151 21.14 8.25 -7.06
C GLY A 151 20.55 8.39 -5.65
N LYS A 152 21.28 8.00 -4.60
CA LYS A 152 20.86 8.14 -3.21
C LYS A 152 21.86 8.97 -2.41
N TRP A 153 21.35 9.75 -1.46
CA TRP A 153 22.19 10.55 -0.57
C TRP A 153 22.66 9.73 0.63
N TYR A 154 23.94 9.86 0.98
CA TYR A 154 24.57 9.27 2.14
C TYR A 154 25.36 10.35 2.88
N HIS A 155 25.57 10.19 4.19
CA HIS A 155 26.44 11.08 4.95
C HIS A 155 27.57 10.29 5.60
N PHE A 156 28.78 10.84 5.55
CA PHE A 156 30.00 10.22 6.08
C PHE A 156 30.55 11.03 7.26
N ASP A 157 31.06 10.32 8.26
CA ASP A 157 31.71 10.92 9.43
C ASP A 157 33.14 11.42 9.10
N GLY A 158 33.82 11.99 10.10
CA GLY A 158 35.18 12.52 9.94
C GLY A 158 36.26 11.50 9.57
N ALA A 159 36.01 10.22 9.81
CA ALA A 159 36.90 9.11 9.44
C ALA A 159 36.51 8.47 8.10
N GLY A 160 35.47 8.98 7.43
CA GLY A 160 35.00 8.48 6.14
C GLY A 160 34.05 7.28 6.23
N TYR A 161 33.52 6.99 7.42
CA TYR A 161 32.51 5.95 7.57
C TYR A 161 31.10 6.50 7.38
N MET A 162 30.29 5.77 6.63
CA MET A 162 28.88 6.02 6.41
C MET A 162 28.11 6.00 7.74
N GLN A 163 27.24 6.99 7.92
CA GLN A 163 26.36 7.08 9.08
C GLN A 163 24.99 6.45 8.80
N THR A 164 24.33 6.01 9.87
CA THR A 164 22.97 5.46 9.86
C THR A 164 22.19 6.03 11.05
N GLY A 165 20.86 5.99 10.98
CA GLY A 165 19.97 6.53 12.02
C GLY A 165 19.78 8.05 11.92
N TRP A 166 19.37 8.66 13.03
CA TRP A 166 19.14 10.10 13.11
C TRP A 166 20.44 10.90 13.02
N LEU A 167 20.48 11.89 12.12
CA LEU A 167 21.59 12.81 11.91
C LEU A 167 21.11 14.25 12.11
N SER A 168 21.76 14.99 13.01
CA SER A 168 21.57 16.44 13.12
C SER A 168 22.68 17.17 12.38
N LYS A 169 22.31 17.98 11.38
CA LYS A 169 23.27 18.76 10.58
C LYS A 169 22.65 20.11 10.22
N GLY A 170 23.38 21.19 10.48
CA GLY A 170 22.92 22.55 10.12
C GLY A 170 21.64 23.00 10.81
N GLY A 171 21.34 22.45 11.99
CA GLY A 171 20.08 22.73 12.71
C GLY A 171 18.87 21.94 12.19
N GLN A 172 19.06 21.04 11.22
CA GLN A 172 18.03 20.16 10.68
C GLN A 172 18.30 18.71 11.08
N TRP A 173 17.24 17.92 11.18
CA TRP A 173 17.33 16.48 11.41
C TRP A 173 17.06 15.73 10.10
N TYR A 174 17.80 14.64 9.91
CA TYR A 174 17.68 13.72 8.79
C TYR A 174 17.65 12.29 9.34
N TYR A 175 17.03 11.38 8.60
CA TYR A 175 17.08 9.96 8.94
C TYR A 175 17.83 9.20 7.84
N LEU A 176 18.92 8.54 8.21
CA LEU A 176 19.67 7.63 7.34
C LEU A 176 19.20 6.21 7.64
N GLU A 177 18.73 5.49 6.64
CA GLU A 177 18.25 4.11 6.81
C GLU A 177 19.38 3.16 7.24
N GLY A 178 19.04 1.89 7.51
CA GLY A 178 20.06 0.87 7.83
C GLY A 178 21.08 0.64 6.70
N SER A 179 20.70 0.97 5.46
CA SER A 179 21.59 1.00 4.29
C SER A 179 22.45 2.26 4.20
N GLY A 180 22.24 3.24 5.09
CA GLY A 180 22.84 4.58 5.06
C GLY A 180 22.19 5.56 4.09
N ALA A 181 21.27 5.10 3.23
CA ALA A 181 20.54 5.98 2.33
C ALA A 181 19.66 6.94 3.13
N MET A 182 19.67 8.22 2.77
CA MET A 182 18.80 9.23 3.34
C MET A 182 17.34 8.94 3.01
N ALA A 183 16.50 8.89 4.04
CA ALA A 183 15.06 8.73 3.89
C ALA A 183 14.39 10.04 3.45
N SER A 184 13.29 9.90 2.73
CA SER A 184 12.33 10.96 2.39
C SER A 184 10.90 10.41 2.50
N GLY A 185 9.92 11.29 2.59
CA GLY A 185 8.52 10.95 2.83
C GLY A 185 8.24 10.47 4.26
N TRP A 186 7.13 9.74 4.43
CA TRP A 186 6.75 9.16 5.71
C TRP A 186 7.69 8.05 6.13
N LYS A 187 8.18 8.11 7.37
CA LYS A 187 9.03 7.09 7.96
C LYS A 187 8.60 6.77 9.38
N GLN A 188 8.39 5.48 9.65
CA GLN A 188 8.18 5.00 11.00
C GLN A 188 9.53 4.60 11.62
N VAL A 189 9.86 5.17 12.77
CA VAL A 189 11.08 4.89 13.53
C VAL A 189 10.68 4.62 14.98
N GLY A 190 10.98 3.41 15.48
CA GLY A 190 10.64 3.03 16.85
C GLY A 190 9.14 3.06 17.17
N GLY A 191 8.26 2.87 16.17
CA GLY A 191 6.81 2.95 16.32
C GLY A 191 6.21 4.35 16.12
N THR A 192 7.04 5.40 16.10
CA THR A 192 6.62 6.78 15.88
C THR A 192 6.76 7.17 14.41
N TRP A 193 5.77 7.87 13.87
CA TRP A 193 5.81 8.39 12.49
C TRP A 193 6.47 9.76 12.44
N TYR A 194 7.29 9.95 11.40
CA TYR A 194 7.96 11.20 11.06
C TYR A 194 7.77 11.46 9.56
N TYR A 195 7.78 12.72 9.16
CA TYR A 195 7.81 13.08 7.74
C TYR A 195 9.15 13.74 7.41
N LEU A 196 9.85 13.20 6.42
CA LEU A 196 11.10 13.75 5.90
C LEU A 196 10.77 14.41 4.55
N GLU A 197 11.06 15.70 4.41
CA GLU A 197 10.87 16.43 3.15
C GLU A 197 11.67 15.77 2.00
N PRO A 198 11.40 16.12 0.73
CA PRO A 198 12.21 15.62 -0.40
C PRO A 198 13.72 15.92 -0.26
N SER A 199 14.09 16.96 0.48
CA SER A 199 15.48 17.29 0.84
C SER A 199 16.06 16.41 1.97
N GLY A 200 15.24 15.54 2.56
CA GLY A 200 15.55 14.70 3.72
C GLY A 200 15.38 15.40 5.07
N ALA A 201 15.15 16.71 5.08
CA ALA A 201 14.95 17.44 6.33
C ALA A 201 13.64 16.99 7.00
N MET A 202 13.71 16.66 8.28
CA MET A 202 12.55 16.29 9.10
C MET A 202 11.61 17.49 9.25
N ALA A 203 10.33 17.28 8.92
CA ALA A 203 9.30 18.28 9.06
C ALA A 203 8.84 18.41 10.52
N THR A 204 8.43 19.62 10.89
CA THR A 204 7.83 19.99 12.17
C THR A 204 6.70 20.98 11.92
N GLY A 205 5.72 21.03 12.81
CA GLY A 205 4.53 21.87 12.68
C GLY A 205 3.49 21.31 11.71
N TRP A 206 2.64 22.19 11.20
CA TRP A 206 1.62 21.86 10.21
C TRP A 206 2.23 21.54 8.85
N LYS A 207 1.80 20.43 8.25
CA LYS A 207 2.22 20.01 6.92
C LYS A 207 1.03 19.56 6.10
N GLN A 208 0.82 20.20 4.96
CA GLN A 208 -0.16 19.78 3.97
C GLN A 208 0.50 18.84 2.95
N LEU A 209 -0.09 17.66 2.76
CA LEU A 209 0.35 16.66 1.79
C LEU A 209 -0.85 16.27 0.92
N GLY A 210 -0.86 16.73 -0.32
CA GLY A 210 -2.07 16.69 -1.15
C GLY A 210 -3.16 17.56 -0.52
N ASP A 211 -4.36 17.00 -0.37
CA ASP A 211 -5.50 17.69 0.26
C ASP A 211 -5.60 17.45 1.78
N THR A 212 -4.64 16.72 2.37
CA THR A 212 -4.68 16.33 3.79
C THR A 212 -3.66 17.08 4.63
N TRP A 213 -4.09 17.57 5.79
CA TRP A 213 -3.22 18.20 6.78
C TRP A 213 -2.76 17.21 7.86
N TYR A 214 -1.50 17.37 8.27
CA TYR A 214 -0.87 16.62 9.35
C TYR A 214 -0.16 17.59 10.29
N PHE A 215 0.03 17.19 11.55
CA PHE A 215 0.82 17.95 12.51
C PHE A 215 1.96 17.11 13.07
N LEU A 216 3.17 17.65 12.97
CA LEU A 216 4.39 17.06 13.50
C LEU A 216 4.85 17.90 14.70
N ARG A 217 5.14 17.29 15.85
CA ARG A 217 5.65 18.00 17.02
C ARG A 217 7.05 18.57 16.76
N ALA A 218 7.57 19.35 17.70
CA ALA A 218 8.92 19.91 17.61
C ALA A 218 10.03 18.85 17.54
N ASP A 219 9.79 17.65 18.08
CA ASP A 219 10.68 16.48 17.95
C ASP A 219 10.45 15.68 16.65
N GLY A 220 9.56 16.16 15.78
CA GLY A 220 9.16 15.53 14.52
C GLY A 220 8.10 14.45 14.63
N SER A 221 7.69 14.06 15.84
CA SER A 221 6.69 13.00 16.01
C SER A 221 5.32 13.43 15.50
N MET A 222 4.69 12.60 14.67
CA MET A 222 3.34 12.84 14.17
C MET A 222 2.31 12.77 15.31
N VAL A 223 1.36 13.70 15.31
CA VAL A 223 0.20 13.66 16.21
C VAL A 223 -0.91 12.80 15.57
N ALA A 224 -1.49 11.90 16.35
CA ALA A 224 -2.63 11.07 15.98
C ALA A 224 -3.53 10.82 17.20
N ASN A 225 -4.82 10.64 16.99
CA ASN A 225 -5.87 10.50 18.01
C ASN A 225 -5.79 11.58 19.10
N ALA A 226 -5.55 12.83 18.71
CA ALA A 226 -5.38 13.92 19.66
C ALA A 226 -5.68 15.29 19.04
N TRP A 227 -6.07 16.24 19.89
CA TRP A 227 -6.27 17.63 19.54
C TRP A 227 -4.95 18.39 19.39
N VAL A 228 -4.86 19.22 18.36
CA VAL A 228 -3.78 20.19 18.14
C VAL A 228 -4.35 21.59 18.36
N GLY A 229 -3.72 22.35 19.26
CA GLY A 229 -4.15 23.71 19.59
C GLY A 229 -5.51 23.80 20.29
N GLY A 230 -6.16 22.67 20.62
CA GLY A 230 -7.54 22.64 21.14
C GLY A 230 -8.60 22.89 20.08
N THR A 231 -8.22 22.95 18.79
CA THR A 231 -9.12 23.34 17.69
C THR A 231 -9.22 22.28 16.61
N TYR A 232 -8.12 21.59 16.30
CA TYR A 232 -8.07 20.63 15.19
C TYR A 232 -7.86 19.22 15.72
N TRP A 233 -8.68 18.27 15.27
CA TRP A 233 -8.53 16.87 15.64
C TRP A 233 -7.70 16.11 14.63
N MET A 234 -6.69 15.38 15.11
CA MET A 234 -5.91 14.46 14.29
C MET A 234 -6.46 13.05 14.48
N GLY A 235 -6.94 12.44 13.39
CA GLY A 235 -7.44 11.07 13.37
C GLY A 235 -6.38 10.01 13.64
N SER A 236 -6.76 8.74 13.55
CA SER A 236 -5.88 7.60 13.85
C SER A 236 -4.71 7.46 12.88
N SER A 237 -4.87 7.92 11.63
CA SER A 237 -3.81 8.02 10.62
C SER A 237 -2.94 9.27 10.78
N GLY A 238 -3.28 10.17 11.71
CA GLY A 238 -2.67 11.50 11.83
C GLY A 238 -3.19 12.52 10.83
N ALA A 239 -4.15 12.16 9.96
CA ALA A 239 -4.86 13.11 9.11
C ALA A 239 -5.76 14.03 9.94
N MET A 240 -5.79 15.32 9.61
CA MET A 240 -6.72 16.27 10.21
C MET A 240 -8.15 16.00 9.73
N ALA A 241 -9.07 15.90 10.67
CA ALA A 241 -10.50 15.72 10.40
C ALA A 241 -11.15 16.99 9.84
N THR A 242 -12.13 16.84 8.96
CA THR A 242 -12.98 17.93 8.45
C THR A 242 -14.41 17.44 8.28
N SER A 243 -15.39 18.31 8.56
CA SER A 243 -16.84 18.02 8.45
C SER A 243 -17.30 16.73 9.13
N GLU A 244 -16.76 16.41 10.32
CA GLU A 244 -17.05 15.14 11.00
C GLU A 244 -17.12 15.28 12.52
N TRP A 245 -17.75 14.28 13.15
CA TRP A 245 -17.75 14.11 14.60
C TRP A 245 -16.50 13.34 15.04
N VAL A 246 -15.74 13.92 15.96
CA VAL A 246 -14.42 13.46 16.38
C VAL A 246 -14.35 13.14 17.87
N ASP A 247 -13.23 12.55 18.27
CA ASP A 247 -12.93 12.23 19.67
C ASP A 247 -14.08 11.44 20.34
N SER A 248 -14.38 10.29 19.73
CA SER A 248 -15.50 9.41 20.09
C SER A 248 -16.86 10.09 20.02
N GLY A 249 -17.07 10.95 19.01
CA GLY A 249 -18.36 11.58 18.73
C GLY A 249 -18.72 12.72 19.68
N ARG A 250 -17.77 13.23 20.48
CA ARG A 250 -18.03 14.28 21.49
C ARG A 250 -17.98 15.69 20.93
N TYR A 251 -17.29 15.90 19.81
CA TYR A 251 -17.05 17.22 19.23
C TYR A 251 -17.25 17.16 17.72
N TYR A 252 -17.73 18.25 17.11
CA TYR A 252 -17.84 18.38 15.66
C TYR A 252 -16.83 19.39 15.14
N VAL A 253 -16.15 19.03 14.05
CA VAL A 253 -15.28 19.95 13.30
C VAL A 253 -15.92 20.34 11.97
N ASP A 254 -15.81 21.59 11.58
CA ASP A 254 -16.40 22.12 10.35
C ASP A 254 -15.58 21.76 9.08
N PRO A 255 -15.96 22.22 7.88
CA PRO A 255 -15.19 21.96 6.65
C PRO A 255 -13.75 22.46 6.66
N ASP A 256 -13.42 23.45 7.49
CA ASP A 256 -12.07 23.96 7.67
C ASP A 256 -11.30 23.17 8.75
N GLY A 257 -11.98 22.22 9.42
CA GLY A 257 -11.44 21.37 10.47
C GLY A 257 -11.45 22.02 11.85
N GLU A 258 -12.07 23.20 12.00
CA GLU A 258 -12.12 23.91 13.26
C GLU A 258 -13.22 23.33 14.15
N TRP A 259 -12.88 23.10 15.43
CA TRP A 259 -13.86 22.70 16.42
C TRP A 259 -14.95 23.76 16.57
N VAL A 260 -16.20 23.34 16.37
CA VAL A 260 -17.37 24.19 16.58
C VAL A 260 -17.88 23.97 18.00
N GLU A 261 -17.52 24.89 18.90
CA GLU A 261 -17.96 24.86 20.29
C GLU A 261 -19.48 24.96 20.39
N GLY A 262 -20.08 24.08 21.19
CA GLY A 262 -21.53 24.07 21.40
C GLY A 262 -22.33 23.64 20.16
N HIS A 263 -21.69 23.16 19.08
CA HIS A 263 -22.38 22.52 17.97
C HIS A 263 -23.17 21.33 18.50
N GLN A 264 -24.46 21.55 18.68
CA GLN A 264 -25.37 20.48 19.03
C GLN A 264 -25.58 19.68 17.75
N PRO A 265 -25.61 18.34 17.83
CA PRO A 265 -26.32 17.58 16.82
C PRO A 265 -27.65 18.27 16.52
N ILE A 266 -28.14 18.21 15.29
CA ILE A 266 -29.59 18.22 15.13
C ILE A 266 -30.07 16.98 15.87
N ILE A 267 -30.42 17.14 17.14
CA ILE A 267 -31.13 16.13 17.90
C ILE A 267 -32.55 16.21 17.37
N ALA A 268 -32.82 15.49 16.28
CA ALA A 268 -34.14 14.91 16.16
C ALA A 268 -34.38 14.14 17.47
N PRO A 269 -35.56 14.29 18.11
CA PRO A 269 -35.83 13.62 19.37
C PRO A 269 -35.41 12.17 19.24
N VAL A 270 -34.68 11.65 20.24
CA VAL A 270 -34.46 10.21 20.39
C VAL A 270 -35.86 9.62 20.44
N THR A 271 -36.35 9.10 19.32
CA THR A 271 -37.57 8.31 19.28
C THR A 271 -37.28 7.12 20.20
N PRO A 272 -38.04 6.94 21.29
CA PRO A 272 -37.68 5.97 22.31
C PRO A 272 -37.67 4.57 21.68
N ALA A 273 -37.02 3.62 22.37
CA ALA A 273 -37.14 2.19 22.07
C ALA A 273 -38.61 1.71 21.90
N SER A 274 -39.62 2.49 22.30
CA SER A 274 -41.05 2.27 22.04
C SER A 274 -41.44 2.22 20.56
N ASP A 275 -40.69 2.91 19.69
CA ASP A 275 -41.05 3.02 18.28
C ASP A 275 -40.45 1.90 17.43
N PHE A 276 -39.58 1.09 18.05
CA PHE A 276 -38.92 -0.04 17.41
C PHE A 276 -39.40 -1.35 18.01
N ASP A 277 -39.73 -2.30 17.15
CA ASP A 277 -39.76 -3.71 17.55
C ASP A 277 -38.33 -4.22 17.53
N TYR A 278 -37.82 -4.73 18.65
CA TYR A 278 -36.47 -5.27 18.72
C TYR A 278 -36.40 -6.56 19.52
N ALA A 279 -35.39 -7.36 19.19
CA ALA A 279 -34.99 -8.53 19.95
C ALA A 279 -33.53 -8.39 20.39
N VAL A 280 -33.18 -9.02 21.50
CA VAL A 280 -31.78 -9.24 21.89
C VAL A 280 -31.31 -10.52 21.22
N GLY A 281 -30.25 -10.42 20.41
CA GLY A 281 -29.72 -11.54 19.64
C GLY A 281 -29.23 -12.71 20.49
N ASP A 282 -29.09 -13.87 19.84
CA ASP A 282 -28.68 -15.13 20.47
C ASP A 282 -27.15 -15.20 20.67
N TYR A 283 -26.68 -15.85 21.74
CA TYR A 283 -25.27 -16.23 21.96
C TYR A 283 -25.10 -17.74 22.10
N ILE A 284 -23.90 -18.26 21.76
CA ILE A 284 -23.57 -19.70 21.80
C ILE A 284 -23.09 -20.09 23.20
N LEU A 285 -23.75 -21.09 23.81
CA LEU A 285 -23.30 -21.72 25.05
C LEU A 285 -23.27 -23.24 24.86
N ASN A 286 -22.09 -23.86 24.98
CA ASN A 286 -21.87 -25.31 24.81
C ASN A 286 -22.36 -25.90 23.47
N GLY A 287 -22.33 -25.10 22.40
CA GLY A 287 -22.76 -25.53 21.06
C GLY A 287 -24.27 -25.42 20.80
N GLU A 288 -25.05 -24.86 21.74
CA GLU A 288 -26.47 -24.55 21.54
C GLU A 288 -26.72 -23.04 21.52
N VAL A 289 -27.59 -22.64 20.60
CA VAL A 289 -28.09 -21.28 20.43
C VAL A 289 -29.20 -21.04 21.46
N ARG A 290 -29.07 -20.01 22.30
CA ARG A 290 -30.13 -19.59 23.23
C ARG A 290 -30.65 -18.20 22.89
N THR A 291 -31.97 -18.09 22.76
CA THR A 291 -32.70 -16.88 22.38
C THR A 291 -33.12 -16.05 23.59
N GLY A 292 -32.82 -14.75 23.58
CA GLY A 292 -33.68 -13.75 24.24
C GLY A 292 -35.09 -13.86 23.64
N ALA A 293 -36.13 -13.66 24.45
CA ALA A 293 -37.51 -14.01 24.09
C ALA A 293 -37.96 -13.37 22.76
N VAL A 294 -38.02 -14.17 21.69
CA VAL A 294 -38.76 -13.84 20.47
C VAL A 294 -40.23 -14.17 20.74
N PRO A 295 -41.16 -13.19 20.71
CA PRO A 295 -42.59 -13.47 20.83
C PRO A 295 -43.03 -14.49 19.76
N SER A 296 -43.93 -15.40 20.12
CA SER A 296 -44.45 -16.41 19.20
C SER A 296 -45.06 -15.76 17.95
N GLY A 297 -44.38 -15.87 16.81
CA GLY A 297 -44.80 -15.27 15.55
C GLY A 297 -43.65 -14.81 14.64
N TYR A 298 -42.45 -14.61 15.18
CA TYR A 298 -41.28 -14.17 14.41
C TYR A 298 -40.33 -15.35 14.14
N THR A 299 -40.17 -15.68 12.87
CA THR A 299 -39.28 -16.75 12.40
C THR A 299 -37.83 -16.30 12.47
N LYS A 300 -36.91 -17.18 12.85
CA LYS A 300 -35.44 -17.01 12.74
C LYS A 300 -35.08 -16.43 11.36
N MET A 301 -34.66 -15.17 11.27
CA MET A 301 -34.27 -14.54 10.01
C MET A 301 -32.79 -14.81 9.71
N PHE A 302 -32.51 -15.96 9.09
CA PHE A 302 -31.31 -16.13 8.27
C PHE A 302 -31.59 -15.66 6.83
N GLY A 303 -30.53 -15.33 6.10
CA GLY A 303 -30.55 -14.83 4.72
C GLY A 303 -31.33 -15.67 3.71
N CYS A 304 -31.45 -15.12 2.50
CA CYS A 304 -32.22 -15.70 1.38
C CYS A 304 -31.80 -17.15 1.07
N MET A 305 -32.80 -18.00 0.76
CA MET A 305 -32.62 -19.44 0.51
C MET A 305 -32.47 -19.77 -0.99
N LEU A 306 -31.52 -20.65 -1.31
CA LEU A 306 -31.48 -21.48 -2.54
C LEU A 306 -32.37 -22.73 -2.34
N SER A 307 -32.82 -23.35 -3.42
CA SER A 307 -33.33 -24.74 -3.38
C SER A 307 -32.46 -25.66 -4.23
N ASP A 308 -32.19 -26.82 -3.66
CA ASP A 308 -31.31 -27.87 -4.16
C ASP A 308 -31.86 -28.53 -5.44
N ASN A 309 -31.28 -28.19 -6.58
CA ASN A 309 -31.01 -29.03 -7.76
C ASN A 309 -31.07 -28.22 -9.06
N ALA A 310 -30.05 -28.42 -9.88
CA ALA A 310 -29.84 -27.78 -11.16
C ALA A 310 -31.03 -27.89 -12.13
N ALA A 311 -31.59 -26.74 -12.51
CA ALA A 311 -32.00 -26.34 -13.86
C ALA A 311 -32.76 -25.01 -13.77
N LEU A 312 -32.24 -23.96 -14.41
CA LEU A 312 -32.89 -22.66 -14.52
C LEU A 312 -34.18 -22.79 -15.34
N THR A 313 -35.34 -22.76 -14.68
CA THR A 313 -36.62 -22.47 -15.35
C THR A 313 -37.39 -21.38 -14.60
N TYR A 314 -37.64 -20.29 -15.32
CA TYR A 314 -38.41 -19.13 -14.93
C TYR A 314 -39.89 -19.50 -14.83
N THR A 315 -40.59 -19.10 -13.75
CA THR A 315 -42.06 -19.09 -13.75
C THR A 315 -42.56 -17.78 -13.13
N GLU A 316 -43.46 -17.10 -13.84
CA GLU A 316 -44.10 -15.86 -13.41
C GLU A 316 -44.96 -16.06 -12.16
N GLY A 317 -44.92 -15.05 -11.28
CA GLY A 317 -45.79 -14.95 -10.10
C GLY A 317 -45.03 -15.19 -8.80
N VAL A 318 -44.99 -14.15 -7.95
CA VAL A 318 -44.32 -14.08 -6.64
C VAL A 318 -42.82 -13.81 -6.74
N CYS A 319 -42.45 -12.52 -6.80
CA CYS A 319 -41.08 -12.07 -6.59
C CYS A 319 -40.71 -12.14 -5.10
N ASP A 320 -40.53 -13.35 -4.57
CA ASP A 320 -40.02 -13.59 -3.20
C ASP A 320 -38.66 -14.32 -3.18
N LYS A 321 -37.97 -14.48 -4.32
CA LYS A 321 -36.65 -15.14 -4.37
C LYS A 321 -35.68 -14.44 -5.32
N GLY A 322 -35.01 -13.41 -4.79
CA GLY A 322 -33.82 -12.78 -5.39
C GLY A 322 -32.53 -13.47 -4.91
N MET A 323 -31.52 -13.44 -5.76
CA MET A 323 -30.27 -14.23 -5.73
C MET A 323 -29.58 -14.39 -4.36
N VAL A 324 -28.97 -15.56 -4.17
CA VAL A 324 -28.29 -15.97 -2.94
C VAL A 324 -26.80 -15.93 -3.14
N ASN A 325 -26.10 -15.31 -2.18
CA ASN A 325 -24.69 -15.54 -1.94
C ASN A 325 -24.51 -15.98 -0.47
N GLU A 326 -23.54 -16.84 -0.20
CA GLU A 326 -23.34 -17.60 1.05
C GLU A 326 -22.96 -16.76 2.28
N ARG A 327 -23.08 -15.42 2.24
CA ARG A 327 -22.76 -14.54 3.37
C ARG A 327 -23.94 -14.46 4.34
N GLY A 328 -24.03 -15.43 5.23
CA GLY A 328 -24.69 -15.19 6.51
C GLY A 328 -23.92 -14.09 7.24
N PHE A 329 -24.50 -12.90 7.40
CA PHE A 329 -23.90 -11.86 8.24
C PHE A 329 -24.16 -12.21 9.70
N ASP A 330 -23.15 -12.75 10.38
CA ASP A 330 -23.16 -12.87 11.82
C ASP A 330 -23.07 -11.47 12.44
N CYS A 331 -24.25 -10.91 12.74
CA CYS A 331 -24.34 -9.60 13.37
C CYS A 331 -23.85 -9.67 14.84
N GLY A 332 -23.67 -10.86 15.40
CA GLY A 332 -23.14 -11.09 16.73
C GLY A 332 -24.09 -10.67 17.86
N HIS A 333 -23.57 -10.59 19.07
CA HIS A 333 -24.36 -10.19 20.23
C HIS A 333 -24.69 -8.69 20.18
N GLY A 334 -25.98 -8.37 20.23
CA GLY A 334 -26.49 -7.01 20.21
C GLY A 334 -27.99 -6.96 20.01
N VAL A 335 -28.51 -5.77 19.76
CA VAL A 335 -29.91 -5.52 19.48
C VAL A 335 -30.17 -5.64 17.98
N TYR A 336 -31.24 -6.37 17.66
CA TYR A 336 -31.76 -6.55 16.32
C TYR A 336 -33.08 -5.78 16.25
N ILE A 337 -33.08 -4.62 15.60
CA ILE A 337 -34.32 -3.91 15.30
C ILE A 337 -35.00 -4.66 14.16
N THR A 338 -36.17 -5.21 14.43
CA THR A 338 -36.95 -6.05 13.52
C THR A 338 -38.16 -5.33 12.92
N GLY A 339 -38.51 -4.16 13.45
CA GLY A 339 -39.64 -3.37 12.97
C GLY A 339 -39.62 -1.93 13.47
N TYR A 340 -40.48 -1.11 12.88
CA TYR A 340 -40.66 0.30 13.20
C TYR A 340 -42.16 0.65 13.15
N HIS A 341 -42.66 1.35 14.17
CA HIS A 341 -44.08 1.68 14.37
C HIS A 341 -44.46 3.10 13.95
N GLY A 342 -43.54 3.87 13.37
CA GLY A 342 -43.81 5.26 13.00
C GLY A 342 -44.62 5.46 11.72
N SER A 343 -44.78 6.73 11.35
CA SER A 343 -45.55 7.18 10.21
C SER A 343 -44.76 7.15 8.90
N ARG A 344 -45.50 7.22 7.79
CA ARG A 344 -44.95 7.53 6.47
C ARG A 344 -44.21 8.88 6.55
N ASP A 345 -43.07 8.99 5.87
CA ASP A 345 -42.23 10.20 5.81
C ASP A 345 -41.49 10.58 7.10
N ASP A 346 -41.46 9.71 8.11
CA ASP A 346 -40.73 9.95 9.35
C ASP A 346 -39.22 10.14 9.13
N THR A 347 -38.62 10.98 9.97
CA THR A 347 -37.18 11.00 10.16
C THR A 347 -36.81 10.03 11.27
N VAL A 348 -36.21 8.90 10.92
CA VAL A 348 -35.79 7.86 11.85
C VAL A 348 -34.30 7.94 12.05
N VAL A 349 -33.87 8.08 13.30
CA VAL A 349 -32.46 7.99 13.67
C VAL A 349 -32.25 6.66 14.39
N LEU A 350 -31.35 5.83 13.89
CA LEU A 350 -30.98 4.60 14.55
C LEU A 350 -30.14 4.91 15.79
N PRO A 351 -30.54 4.45 16.99
CA PRO A 351 -29.72 4.58 18.17
C PRO A 351 -28.50 3.65 18.07
N ASP A 352 -27.37 4.05 18.65
CA ASP A 352 -26.18 3.18 18.73
C ASP A 352 -26.38 2.01 19.70
N GLU A 353 -27.20 2.21 20.73
CA GLU A 353 -27.58 1.20 21.72
C GLU A 353 -29.05 1.28 22.11
N ILE A 354 -29.64 0.14 22.46
CA ILE A 354 -30.96 0.03 23.10
C ILE A 354 -30.77 -0.80 24.36
N ASP A 355 -31.27 -0.29 25.50
CA ASP A 355 -31.13 -0.92 26.82
C ASP A 355 -29.68 -1.29 27.20
N GLY A 356 -28.71 -0.46 26.77
CA GLY A 356 -27.28 -0.65 27.03
C GLY A 356 -26.63 -1.77 26.20
N LEU A 357 -27.30 -2.25 25.15
CA LEU A 357 -26.75 -3.19 24.18
C LEU A 357 -26.62 -2.53 22.80
N PRO A 358 -25.50 -2.76 22.08
CA PRO A 358 -25.26 -2.14 20.78
C PRO A 358 -26.26 -2.64 19.74
N VAL A 359 -26.78 -1.74 18.90
CA VAL A 359 -27.60 -2.10 17.74
C VAL A 359 -26.69 -2.62 16.64
N VAL A 360 -26.84 -3.90 16.29
CA VAL A 360 -25.98 -4.59 15.31
C VAL A 360 -26.70 -4.89 14.00
N TYR A 361 -28.03 -4.85 14.03
CA TYR A 361 -28.92 -5.07 12.90
C TYR A 361 -30.12 -4.15 12.99
N ALA A 362 -30.55 -3.59 11.86
CA ALA A 362 -31.80 -2.86 11.79
C ALA A 362 -32.60 -3.16 10.53
N SER A 363 -33.90 -3.38 10.71
CA SER A 363 -34.90 -3.46 9.65
C SER A 363 -35.96 -2.40 9.89
N VAL A 364 -35.85 -1.30 9.15
CA VAL A 364 -36.73 -0.13 9.29
C VAL A 364 -37.51 0.07 7.99
N PRO A 365 -38.73 -0.50 7.87
CA PRO A 365 -39.52 -0.45 6.64
C PRO A 365 -40.17 0.94 6.41
N LEU A 366 -39.36 1.98 6.26
CA LEU A 366 -39.82 3.33 5.95
C LEU A 366 -40.42 3.44 4.55
N TRP A 367 -41.29 4.44 4.40
CA TRP A 367 -41.88 4.85 3.12
C TRP A 367 -41.81 6.38 3.03
N GLY A 368 -40.92 6.91 2.20
CA GLY A 368 -40.76 8.35 1.90
C GLY A 368 -39.97 9.17 2.95
N GLY A 369 -39.52 8.55 4.03
CA GLY A 369 -38.83 9.22 5.14
C GLY A 369 -37.32 9.34 5.02
N LEU A 370 -36.69 9.95 6.03
CA LEU A 370 -35.23 9.96 6.21
C LEU A 370 -34.84 8.84 7.17
N LEU A 371 -33.80 8.08 6.84
CA LEU A 371 -33.17 7.13 7.76
C LEU A 371 -31.73 7.53 8.03
N ASP A 372 -31.43 7.85 9.28
CA ASP A 372 -30.10 8.21 9.75
C ASP A 372 -29.48 7.08 10.57
N ALA A 373 -28.51 6.39 9.99
CA ALA A 373 -27.69 5.36 10.63
C ALA A 373 -26.26 5.86 10.95
N SER A 374 -25.96 7.15 10.73
CA SER A 374 -24.61 7.72 10.85
C SER A 374 -23.99 7.58 12.23
N ARG A 375 -24.83 7.46 13.26
CA ARG A 375 -24.40 7.38 14.67
C ARG A 375 -24.37 5.96 15.22
N CYS A 376 -24.86 4.98 14.47
CA CYS A 376 -24.96 3.59 14.91
C CYS A 376 -23.70 2.82 14.51
N ALA A 377 -22.57 3.13 15.14
CA ALA A 377 -21.24 2.63 14.75
C ALA A 377 -21.11 1.10 14.84
N SER A 378 -22.01 0.45 15.59
CA SER A 378 -22.07 -1.01 15.74
C SER A 378 -22.91 -1.72 14.66
N LEU A 379 -23.64 -0.97 13.83
CA LEU A 379 -24.55 -1.52 12.84
C LEU A 379 -23.78 -2.26 11.75
N LYS A 380 -24.05 -3.57 11.60
CA LYS A 380 -23.42 -4.40 10.57
C LYS A 380 -24.27 -4.54 9.33
N LEU A 381 -25.59 -4.64 9.50
CA LEU A 381 -26.52 -4.88 8.41
C LEU A 381 -27.75 -3.99 8.57
N LEU A 382 -28.09 -3.26 7.51
CA LEU A 382 -29.26 -2.40 7.43
C LEU A 382 -30.23 -2.90 6.37
N ASN A 383 -31.50 -3.03 6.73
CA ASN A 383 -32.61 -3.23 5.83
C ASN A 383 -33.57 -2.05 5.94
N THR A 384 -33.95 -1.45 4.83
CA THR A 384 -34.90 -0.34 4.80
C THR A 384 -35.90 -0.47 3.65
N GLY A 385 -37.04 0.20 3.80
CA GLY A 385 -38.06 0.30 2.77
C GLY A 385 -37.68 1.31 1.69
N VAL A 386 -38.64 2.15 1.30
CA VAL A 386 -38.41 3.25 0.37
C VAL A 386 -38.11 4.51 1.15
N VAL A 387 -36.92 5.10 0.96
CA VAL A 387 -36.50 6.30 1.72
C VAL A 387 -36.18 7.46 0.79
N VAL A 388 -36.42 8.68 1.24
CA VAL A 388 -35.98 9.89 0.52
C VAL A 388 -34.49 10.16 0.79
N GLN A 389 -33.98 9.80 1.96
CA GLN A 389 -32.59 10.04 2.34
C GLN A 389 -32.08 8.94 3.27
N LEU A 390 -30.85 8.47 3.03
CA LEU A 390 -30.17 7.47 3.86
C LEU A 390 -28.78 7.96 4.22
N GLU A 391 -28.56 8.25 5.50
CA GLU A 391 -27.27 8.68 6.06
C GLU A 391 -26.55 7.48 6.70
N LEU A 392 -25.36 7.12 6.23
CA LEU A 392 -24.58 5.99 6.77
C LEU A 392 -23.37 6.43 7.61
N GLY A 393 -22.89 7.67 7.43
CA GLY A 393 -21.94 8.38 8.30
C GLY A 393 -20.69 7.63 8.77
N GLY A 394 -19.78 7.27 7.86
CA GLY A 394 -18.46 6.75 8.26
C GLY A 394 -18.47 5.34 8.86
N ASN A 395 -19.62 4.66 8.88
CA ASN A 395 -19.85 3.49 9.73
C ASN A 395 -18.83 2.37 9.47
N PRO A 396 -17.93 2.08 10.44
CA PRO A 396 -16.86 1.12 10.24
C PRO A 396 -17.34 -0.34 10.37
N ALA A 397 -18.49 -0.61 11.00
CA ALA A 397 -19.00 -1.97 11.14
C ALA A 397 -19.94 -2.37 9.98
N LEU A 398 -20.49 -1.38 9.28
CA LEU A 398 -21.49 -1.61 8.25
C LEU A 398 -20.89 -2.37 7.06
N CYS A 399 -21.41 -3.56 6.84
CA CYS A 399 -20.93 -4.49 5.81
C CYS A 399 -21.99 -4.83 4.77
N GLY A 400 -23.27 -4.52 5.03
CA GLY A 400 -24.36 -4.71 4.09
C GLY A 400 -25.50 -3.71 4.24
N VAL A 401 -26.05 -3.26 3.11
CA VAL A 401 -27.27 -2.44 3.04
C VAL A 401 -28.24 -3.07 2.05
N LYS A 402 -29.50 -3.22 2.48
CA LYS A 402 -30.64 -3.55 1.62
C LYS A 402 -31.67 -2.42 1.71
N ALA A 403 -32.05 -1.86 0.58
CA ALA A 403 -33.10 -0.86 0.47
C ALA A 403 -34.15 -1.34 -0.53
N TYR A 404 -35.43 -1.06 -0.28
CA TYR A 404 -36.45 -1.31 -1.30
C TYR A 404 -36.33 -0.28 -2.43
N GLY A 405 -36.03 0.98 -2.13
CA GLY A 405 -35.79 2.02 -3.14
C GLY A 405 -35.58 3.40 -2.54
N PHE A 406 -35.39 4.38 -3.42
CA PHE A 406 -35.17 5.77 -3.07
C PHE A 406 -36.20 6.68 -3.74
N GLU A 407 -37.18 7.16 -2.97
CA GLU A 407 -38.27 8.00 -3.49
C GLU A 407 -37.76 9.40 -3.87
N ARG A 408 -38.27 9.96 -4.97
CA ARG A 408 -38.09 11.38 -5.31
C ARG A 408 -39.02 12.22 -4.45
N SER A 409 -38.48 13.13 -3.64
CA SER A 409 -39.31 13.98 -2.78
C SER A 409 -40.16 14.95 -3.61
N GLY A 410 -41.49 14.80 -3.58
CA GLY A 410 -42.47 15.82 -3.99
C GLY A 410 -42.54 16.12 -5.50
N GLY A 411 -43.73 16.39 -6.00
CA GLY A 411 -43.96 16.77 -7.40
C GLY A 411 -43.11 17.97 -7.84
N ASP A 412 -42.59 17.85 -9.07
CA ASP A 412 -41.81 18.85 -9.79
C ASP A 412 -40.55 19.40 -9.10
N SER A 413 -39.40 18.87 -9.56
CA SER A 413 -38.02 19.37 -9.45
C SER A 413 -37.23 19.15 -8.14
N ALA A 414 -36.33 18.16 -8.24
CA ALA A 414 -34.95 18.17 -7.73
C ALA A 414 -34.67 18.01 -6.22
N ARG A 415 -34.98 16.82 -5.67
CA ARG A 415 -33.99 16.03 -4.90
C ARG A 415 -34.20 14.56 -5.22
N ALA A 416 -33.36 14.00 -6.09
CA ALA A 416 -33.25 12.55 -6.15
C ALA A 416 -32.67 12.08 -4.81
N GLY A 417 -33.17 10.97 -4.26
CA GLY A 417 -32.74 10.51 -2.95
C GLY A 417 -31.22 10.46 -2.84
N TYR A 418 -30.67 10.98 -1.76
CA TYR A 418 -29.23 11.09 -1.53
C TYR A 418 -28.77 9.97 -0.61
N VAL A 419 -27.71 9.26 -1.01
CA VAL A 419 -27.05 8.24 -0.22
C VAL A 419 -25.56 8.32 -0.46
N ASP A 420 -24.80 8.51 0.61
CA ASP A 420 -23.35 8.44 0.55
C ASP A 420 -22.85 7.06 0.98
N PHE A 421 -22.64 6.18 -0.01
CA PHE A 421 -22.01 4.89 0.21
C PHE A 421 -20.48 4.97 0.30
N ALA A 422 -19.85 6.07 -0.15
CA ALA A 422 -18.40 6.24 -0.08
C ALA A 422 -17.92 6.39 1.38
N SER A 423 -18.81 6.88 2.24
CA SER A 423 -18.63 6.96 3.68
C SER A 423 -18.76 5.61 4.41
N ALA A 424 -18.95 4.46 3.74
CA ALA A 424 -19.03 3.14 4.38
C ALA A 424 -17.83 2.25 3.96
N PRO A 425 -16.66 2.34 4.64
CA PRO A 425 -15.40 1.76 4.15
C PRO A 425 -15.40 0.23 4.08
N ASN A 426 -16.31 -0.45 4.79
CA ASN A 426 -16.42 -1.91 4.83
C ASN A 426 -17.68 -2.46 4.13
N LEU A 427 -18.42 -1.62 3.40
CA LEU A 427 -19.64 -2.03 2.70
C LEU A 427 -19.31 -3.03 1.59
N SER A 428 -19.62 -4.30 1.83
CA SER A 428 -19.36 -5.40 0.89
C SER A 428 -20.59 -5.80 0.07
N LEU A 429 -21.80 -5.47 0.56
CA LEU A 429 -23.06 -5.81 -0.07
C LEU A 429 -23.97 -4.58 -0.14
N LEU A 430 -24.43 -4.26 -1.35
CA LEU A 430 -25.47 -3.27 -1.58
C LEU A 430 -26.57 -3.85 -2.47
N PHE A 431 -27.79 -3.88 -1.95
CA PHE A 431 -28.96 -4.35 -2.70
C PHE A 431 -30.06 -3.29 -2.66
N VAL A 432 -30.51 -2.83 -3.81
CA VAL A 432 -31.58 -1.82 -3.95
C VAL A 432 -32.65 -2.39 -4.86
N ASN A 433 -33.83 -2.72 -4.33
CA ASN A 433 -34.83 -3.47 -5.10
C ASN A 433 -35.38 -2.69 -6.32
N SER A 434 -35.63 -1.39 -6.16
CA SER A 434 -36.33 -0.56 -7.14
C SER A 434 -35.59 0.75 -7.45
N GLU A 435 -36.17 1.91 -7.15
CA GLU A 435 -35.62 3.23 -7.48
C GLU A 435 -34.24 3.44 -6.84
N LEU A 436 -33.22 3.72 -7.67
CA LEU A 436 -31.89 4.15 -7.22
C LEU A 436 -31.84 5.70 -7.16
N PRO A 437 -30.89 6.26 -6.39
CA PRO A 437 -30.51 7.66 -6.52
C PRO A 437 -30.22 8.01 -7.99
N SER A 438 -30.46 9.27 -8.40
CA SER A 438 -30.21 9.69 -9.80
C SER A 438 -28.76 9.54 -10.24
N LYS A 439 -27.84 9.39 -9.28
CA LYS A 439 -26.46 9.03 -9.49
C LYS A 439 -26.01 8.17 -8.31
N ILE A 440 -25.52 6.98 -8.60
CA ILE A 440 -24.81 6.15 -7.63
C ILE A 440 -23.38 5.96 -8.13
N ASP A 441 -22.41 6.36 -7.31
CA ASP A 441 -21.01 6.10 -7.56
C ASP A 441 -20.58 4.94 -6.64
N LEU A 442 -20.24 3.81 -7.25
CA LEU A 442 -19.84 2.60 -6.54
C LEU A 442 -18.33 2.52 -6.28
N ASN A 443 -17.60 3.64 -6.35
CA ASN A 443 -16.17 3.74 -6.00
C ASN A 443 -15.82 3.40 -4.51
N ALA A 444 -16.69 2.70 -3.79
CA ALA A 444 -16.40 2.10 -2.49
C ALA A 444 -15.43 0.92 -2.69
N GLY A 445 -14.16 1.09 -2.34
CA GLY A 445 -13.09 0.09 -2.53
C GLY A 445 -13.29 -1.27 -1.81
N SER A 446 -14.40 -1.47 -1.11
CA SER A 446 -14.78 -2.70 -0.40
C SER A 446 -15.98 -3.44 -0.99
N LEU A 447 -16.71 -2.86 -1.96
CA LEU A 447 -17.94 -3.46 -2.48
C LEU A 447 -17.66 -4.73 -3.29
N GLU A 448 -18.32 -5.84 -2.90
CA GLU A 448 -18.17 -7.14 -3.56
C GLU A 448 -19.43 -7.55 -4.34
N LEU A 449 -20.61 -7.12 -3.90
CA LEU A 449 -21.91 -7.43 -4.53
C LEU A 449 -22.77 -6.17 -4.65
N PHE A 450 -23.23 -5.89 -5.87
CA PHE A 450 -24.27 -4.90 -6.15
C PHE A 450 -25.47 -5.54 -6.84
N GLY A 451 -26.68 -5.31 -6.32
CA GLY A 451 -27.93 -5.84 -6.86
C GLY A 451 -29.02 -4.77 -7.01
N CYS A 452 -29.63 -4.67 -8.18
CA CYS A 452 -30.78 -3.82 -8.46
C CYS A 452 -31.73 -4.44 -9.53
N PRO A 453 -32.72 -5.26 -9.15
CA PRO A 453 -33.61 -5.93 -10.10
C PRO A 453 -34.52 -5.01 -10.91
N TYR A 454 -34.96 -3.88 -10.37
CA TYR A 454 -35.94 -2.99 -11.02
C TYR A 454 -35.44 -1.55 -11.09
N PRO A 455 -34.34 -1.29 -11.81
CA PRO A 455 -33.74 0.03 -11.87
C PRO A 455 -34.62 0.98 -12.70
N ASP A 456 -35.13 2.05 -12.08
CA ASP A 456 -35.69 3.20 -12.80
C ASP A 456 -34.67 4.36 -12.80
N ILE A 457 -33.62 4.19 -13.60
CA ILE A 457 -32.47 5.12 -13.67
C ILE A 457 -32.21 5.62 -15.08
N ALA A 458 -31.63 6.81 -15.16
CA ALA A 458 -31.11 7.37 -16.42
C ALA A 458 -29.68 6.88 -16.75
N SER A 459 -28.85 6.63 -15.73
CA SER A 459 -27.49 6.09 -15.90
C SER A 459 -26.91 5.50 -14.61
N LEU A 460 -26.21 4.37 -14.70
CA LEU A 460 -25.37 3.73 -13.69
C LEU A 460 -23.92 3.72 -14.16
N ILE A 461 -23.02 4.30 -13.37
CA ILE A 461 -21.58 4.22 -13.61
C ILE A 461 -20.99 3.32 -12.53
N VAL A 462 -20.57 2.13 -12.93
CA VAL A 462 -19.74 1.28 -12.07
C VAL A 462 -18.31 1.72 -12.34
N GLY A 463 -17.74 2.54 -11.44
CA GLY A 463 -16.34 2.98 -11.53
C GLY A 463 -15.35 1.82 -11.35
N ASP A 464 -14.06 2.13 -11.22
CA ASP A 464 -13.02 1.12 -10.94
C ASP A 464 -13.26 0.51 -9.54
N ALA A 465 -14.16 -0.47 -9.46
CA ALA A 465 -14.54 -1.16 -8.24
C ALA A 465 -13.70 -2.45 -8.14
N PRO A 466 -12.50 -2.40 -7.51
CA PRO A 466 -11.50 -3.46 -7.64
C PRO A 466 -11.96 -4.80 -7.04
N LYS A 467 -12.89 -4.77 -6.09
CA LYS A 467 -13.39 -5.96 -5.39
C LYS A 467 -14.77 -6.43 -5.86
N LEU A 468 -15.39 -5.74 -6.82
CA LEU A 468 -16.73 -6.10 -7.28
C LEU A 468 -16.68 -7.45 -8.00
N ARG A 469 -17.39 -8.44 -7.45
CA ARG A 469 -17.45 -9.82 -7.96
C ARG A 469 -18.77 -10.13 -8.63
N GLU A 470 -19.85 -9.54 -8.13
CA GLU A 470 -21.22 -9.82 -8.56
C GLU A 470 -21.97 -8.52 -8.83
N LEU A 471 -22.44 -8.38 -10.07
CA LEU A 471 -23.24 -7.26 -10.52
C LEU A 471 -24.56 -7.77 -11.10
N TYR A 472 -25.66 -7.48 -10.40
CA TYR A 472 -27.00 -7.83 -10.81
C TYR A 472 -27.83 -6.57 -11.04
N VAL A 473 -28.31 -6.36 -12.26
CA VAL A 473 -29.18 -5.24 -12.65
C VAL A 473 -30.28 -5.81 -13.55
N GLY A 474 -31.52 -5.80 -13.08
CA GLY A 474 -32.61 -6.57 -13.70
C GLY A 474 -33.44 -5.82 -14.76
N TYR A 475 -34.70 -6.23 -14.89
CA TYR A 475 -35.61 -5.80 -15.96
C TYR A 475 -36.09 -4.37 -15.76
N VAL A 476 -36.04 -3.62 -16.85
CA VAL A 476 -36.43 -2.23 -16.93
C VAL A 476 -37.94 -2.13 -17.13
N GLY A 477 -38.62 -1.30 -16.33
CA GLY A 477 -40.02 -0.95 -16.56
C GLY A 477 -40.25 -0.24 -17.91
N SER A 478 -41.51 0.17 -18.14
CA SER A 478 -42.00 0.80 -19.38
C SER A 478 -41.31 2.11 -19.81
N SER A 479 -40.40 2.65 -19.00
CA SER A 479 -39.58 3.84 -19.27
C SER A 479 -38.30 3.57 -20.06
N GLY A 480 -37.80 2.32 -20.11
CA GLY A 480 -36.63 1.91 -20.90
C GLY A 480 -35.28 2.49 -20.44
N LEU A 481 -34.26 1.64 -20.31
CA LEU A 481 -32.86 2.10 -20.25
C LEU A 481 -32.55 2.60 -21.65
N SER A 482 -31.90 3.76 -21.78
CA SER A 482 -31.22 4.07 -23.03
C SER A 482 -30.20 2.96 -23.30
N SER A 483 -29.85 2.72 -24.56
CA SER A 483 -28.79 1.78 -24.95
C SER A 483 -27.39 2.13 -24.38
N GLU A 484 -27.28 3.18 -23.56
CA GLU A 484 -26.06 3.76 -23.01
C GLU A 484 -26.12 3.89 -21.46
N SER A 485 -27.10 3.27 -20.80
CA SER A 485 -27.40 3.57 -19.39
C SER A 485 -26.46 2.92 -18.36
N ILE A 486 -25.77 1.82 -18.67
CA ILE A 486 -24.85 1.17 -17.71
C ILE A 486 -23.44 1.21 -18.28
N ARG A 487 -22.55 1.98 -17.66
CA ARG A 487 -21.13 2.03 -17.98
C ARG A 487 -20.35 1.24 -16.95
N LEU A 488 -19.55 0.32 -17.42
CA LEU A 488 -18.69 -0.50 -16.60
C LEU A 488 -17.23 -0.04 -16.75
N GLY A 489 -16.60 0.33 -15.64
CA GLY A 489 -15.17 0.59 -15.50
C GLY A 489 -14.38 -0.69 -15.20
N ALA A 490 -13.10 -0.57 -14.87
CA ALA A 490 -12.26 -1.74 -14.65
C ALA A 490 -12.59 -2.43 -13.29
N CYS A 491 -13.41 -3.48 -13.35
CA CYS A 491 -13.72 -4.41 -12.26
C CYS A 491 -12.96 -5.76 -12.43
N PRO A 492 -11.67 -5.88 -12.07
CA PRO A 492 -10.84 -7.06 -12.34
C PRO A 492 -11.31 -8.34 -11.64
N GLU A 493 -12.09 -8.22 -10.56
CA GLU A 493 -12.64 -9.37 -9.83
C GLU A 493 -14.06 -9.78 -10.28
N LEU A 494 -14.65 -9.12 -11.29
CA LEU A 494 -16.03 -9.38 -11.71
C LEU A 494 -16.19 -10.79 -12.28
N ARG A 495 -17.05 -11.61 -11.66
CA ARG A 495 -17.31 -13.01 -12.05
C ARG A 495 -18.71 -13.22 -12.61
N PHE A 496 -19.69 -12.49 -12.08
CA PHE A 496 -21.09 -12.62 -12.48
C PHE A 496 -21.67 -11.26 -12.85
N LEU A 497 -22.23 -11.19 -14.06
CA LEU A 497 -22.90 -10.01 -14.60
C LEU A 497 -24.27 -10.42 -15.11
N THR A 498 -25.33 -9.80 -14.60
CA THR A 498 -26.69 -9.91 -15.14
C THR A 498 -27.22 -8.50 -15.34
N VAL A 499 -27.50 -8.10 -16.58
CA VAL A 499 -27.87 -6.74 -16.97
C VAL A 499 -28.87 -6.79 -18.12
N GLY A 500 -29.82 -5.85 -18.17
CA GLY A 500 -30.74 -5.69 -19.30
C GLY A 500 -30.05 -5.17 -20.57
N THR A 501 -29.26 -4.10 -20.45
CA THR A 501 -28.46 -3.49 -21.53
C THR A 501 -27.15 -2.96 -20.95
N VAL A 502 -26.02 -3.15 -21.63
CA VAL A 502 -24.68 -2.77 -21.10
C VAL A 502 -23.82 -2.07 -22.16
N ASP A 503 -23.15 -0.99 -21.75
CA ASP A 503 -22.07 -0.36 -22.52
C ASP A 503 -20.72 -0.91 -22.01
N LEU A 504 -20.07 -1.70 -22.87
CA LEU A 504 -18.80 -2.36 -22.59
C LEU A 504 -17.58 -1.58 -23.12
N SER A 505 -17.76 -0.32 -23.55
CA SER A 505 -16.67 0.50 -24.12
C SER A 505 -15.49 0.73 -23.16
N GLY A 506 -15.68 0.53 -21.85
CA GLY A 506 -14.62 0.56 -20.83
C GLY A 506 -13.82 -0.73 -20.67
N PHE A 507 -14.22 -1.85 -21.28
CA PHE A 507 -13.49 -3.12 -21.22
C PHE A 507 -12.57 -3.27 -22.43
N THR A 508 -11.26 -3.34 -22.17
CA THR A 508 -10.27 -3.64 -23.21
C THR A 508 -9.69 -5.04 -23.01
N LYS A 509 -9.22 -5.67 -24.09
CA LYS A 509 -8.42 -6.90 -24.00
C LYS A 509 -7.14 -6.76 -23.18
N ALA A 510 -6.64 -5.52 -22.99
CA ALA A 510 -5.47 -5.27 -22.17
C ALA A 510 -5.79 -5.48 -20.68
N ASP A 511 -6.99 -5.09 -20.26
CA ASP A 511 -7.46 -5.21 -18.88
C ASP A 511 -8.11 -6.59 -18.63
N TYR A 512 -8.68 -7.21 -19.66
CA TYR A 512 -9.40 -8.49 -19.60
C TYR A 512 -8.97 -9.43 -20.72
N PRO A 513 -7.97 -10.30 -20.47
CA PRO A 513 -7.41 -11.19 -21.50
C PRO A 513 -8.42 -12.18 -22.09
N ASN A 514 -9.50 -12.47 -21.36
CA ASN A 514 -10.55 -13.40 -21.76
C ASN A 514 -11.73 -12.73 -22.49
N LEU A 515 -11.68 -11.41 -22.72
CA LEU A 515 -12.73 -10.67 -23.41
C LEU A 515 -12.87 -11.15 -24.86
N ILE A 516 -14.08 -11.56 -25.24
CA ILE A 516 -14.37 -12.00 -26.59
C ILE A 516 -14.89 -10.78 -27.36
N GLU A 517 -14.33 -10.51 -28.54
CA GLU A 517 -14.85 -9.47 -29.42
C GLU A 517 -15.62 -10.14 -30.56
N VAL A 518 -16.89 -9.76 -30.73
CA VAL A 518 -17.73 -10.19 -31.86
C VAL A 518 -18.12 -8.95 -32.64
N ASN A 519 -17.75 -8.88 -33.92
CA ASN A 519 -18.03 -7.74 -34.81
C ASN A 519 -17.54 -6.37 -34.29
N GLY A 520 -16.44 -6.34 -33.53
CA GLY A 520 -15.88 -5.11 -32.96
C GLY A 520 -16.60 -4.60 -31.71
N GLN A 521 -17.51 -5.39 -31.15
CA GLN A 521 -18.12 -5.16 -29.85
C GLN A 521 -17.59 -6.20 -28.86
N ALA A 522 -17.28 -5.76 -27.64
CA ALA A 522 -16.98 -6.64 -26.52
C ALA A 522 -18.23 -7.49 -26.18
N VAL A 523 -18.05 -8.78 -25.96
CA VAL A 523 -19.11 -9.77 -25.63
C VAL A 523 -18.68 -10.61 -24.45
#